data_AF-A0A2K6EY05-F1
#
_entry.id   AF-A0A2K6EY05-F1
#
_cell.length_a   1.000
_cell.length_b   1.000
_cell.length_c   1.000
_cell.angle_alpha   90.00
_cell.angle_beta   90.00
_cell.angle_gamma   90.00
#
_symmetry.space_group_name_H-M   'P 1'
#
loop_
_entity.id
_entity.type
_entity.pdbx_description
1 polymer ?
#
loop_
_entity_poly.entity_id
_entity_poly.type
_entity_poly.pdbx_seq_one_letter_code
_entity_poly.pdbx_strand_id
1 'polypeptide(L)'
;MSPEVALNRISPMLSPFISSVVRNGKVGLDATNCLRITDLKSGCTSLTPGPNCDRFKLHIPYAGETLKCNVYCIQQVIFNTSPPFHPPLFLVSHNLASWNPSNPECLLLVVKELVQQYHQFQCSRLRESSRLMFEYQTLLEEPQYGENMEIYAGKKNNWVRIFENGKKGRFICNKIK
;
A
#
# COMPACT_ATOMS: atom_id res chain seq x y z
N MET A 1 0.60 -17.99 -5.89
CA MET A 1 1.69 -18.65 -5.14
C MET A 1 1.36 -18.53 -3.66
N SER A 2 1.46 -19.60 -2.88
CA SER A 2 1.26 -19.51 -1.42
C SER A 2 2.43 -18.74 -0.77
N PRO A 3 2.20 -18.03 0.34
CA PRO A 3 3.26 -17.31 1.06
C PRO A 3 4.46 -18.16 1.44
N GLU A 4 4.22 -19.42 1.82
CA GLU A 4 5.26 -20.36 2.25
C GLU A 4 6.22 -20.70 1.10
N VAL A 5 5.68 -20.88 -0.12
CA VAL A 5 6.49 -21.14 -1.32
C VAL A 5 7.30 -19.90 -1.73
N ALA A 6 6.76 -18.70 -1.50
CA ALA A 6 7.49 -17.46 -1.72
C ALA A 6 8.68 -17.32 -0.75
N LEU A 7 8.46 -17.58 0.54
CA LEU A 7 9.49 -17.49 1.59
C LEU A 7 10.68 -18.42 1.34
N ASN A 8 10.45 -19.61 0.77
CA ASN A 8 11.52 -20.56 0.45
C ASN A 8 12.44 -20.12 -0.69
N ARG A 9 12.08 -19.10 -1.47
CA ARG A 9 12.89 -18.56 -2.59
C ARG A 9 13.58 -17.24 -2.26
N ILE A 10 13.12 -16.57 -1.21
CA ILE A 10 13.59 -15.27 -0.78
C ILE A 10 14.92 -15.40 -0.04
N SER A 11 15.80 -14.40 -0.21
CA SER A 11 17.05 -14.32 0.56
C SER A 11 16.79 -14.47 2.08
N PRO A 12 17.54 -15.31 2.81
CA PRO A 12 17.34 -15.53 4.25
C PRO A 12 17.31 -14.24 5.08
N MET A 13 18.07 -13.22 4.65
CA MET A 13 18.11 -11.91 5.30
C MET A 13 16.79 -11.12 5.15
N LEU A 14 16.03 -11.37 4.07
CA LEU A 14 14.77 -10.69 3.78
C LEU A 14 13.54 -11.44 4.28
N SER A 15 13.68 -12.76 4.49
CA SER A 15 12.65 -13.65 5.01
C SER A 15 11.93 -13.13 6.27
N PRO A 16 12.60 -12.62 7.32
CA PRO A 16 11.90 -12.15 8.53
C PRO A 16 10.98 -10.96 8.24
N PHE A 17 11.43 -10.00 7.43
CA PHE A 17 10.61 -8.83 7.07
C PHE A 17 9.40 -9.22 6.24
N ILE A 18 9.59 -10.12 5.27
CA ILE A 18 8.52 -10.57 4.40
C ILE A 18 7.52 -11.45 5.17
N SER A 19 8.02 -12.28 6.09
CA SER A 19 7.17 -13.08 6.98
C SER A 19 6.30 -12.18 7.86
N SER A 20 6.88 -11.14 8.44
CA SER A 20 6.14 -10.11 9.19
C SER A 20 5.06 -9.46 8.31
N VAL A 21 5.43 -8.99 7.12
CA VAL A 21 4.49 -8.36 6.18
C VAL A 21 3.34 -9.27 5.79
N VAL A 22 3.56 -10.57 5.58
CA VAL A 22 2.46 -11.47 5.20
C VAL A 22 1.59 -11.85 6.42
N ARG A 23 2.19 -12.04 7.59
CA ARG A 23 1.47 -12.45 8.81
C ARG A 23 0.71 -11.30 9.45
N ASN A 24 1.33 -10.13 9.50
CA ASN A 24 0.82 -8.92 10.17
C ASN A 24 0.27 -7.89 9.16
N GLY A 25 0.27 -8.22 7.87
CA GLY A 25 -0.09 -7.36 6.73
C GLY A 25 -1.55 -6.96 6.62
N LYS A 26 -2.25 -6.78 7.73
CA LYS A 26 -3.49 -6.00 7.74
C LYS A 26 -3.08 -4.53 7.64
N VAL A 27 -2.88 -4.07 6.41
CA VAL A 27 -2.57 -2.68 6.11
C VAL A 27 -3.81 -2.07 5.49
N GLY A 28 -4.30 -0.99 6.09
CA GLY A 28 -5.54 -0.37 5.68
C GLY A 28 -6.79 -0.97 6.32
N LEU A 29 -7.95 -0.65 5.76
CA LEU A 29 -9.26 -1.00 6.31
C LEU A 29 -9.85 -2.28 5.72
N ASP A 30 -9.30 -2.77 4.59
CA ASP A 30 -9.73 -4.04 4.02
C ASP A 30 -9.16 -5.21 4.83
N ALA A 31 -9.87 -5.56 5.91
CA ALA A 31 -9.51 -6.68 6.78
C ALA A 31 -9.65 -8.06 6.12
N THR A 32 -10.23 -8.14 4.91
CA THR A 32 -10.50 -9.42 4.23
C THR A 32 -9.37 -9.85 3.30
N ASN A 33 -8.54 -8.92 2.83
CA ASN A 33 -7.39 -9.21 1.99
C ASN A 33 -6.09 -8.94 2.76
N CYS A 34 -5.25 -9.96 2.90
CA CYS A 34 -3.87 -9.77 3.36
C CYS A 34 -2.99 -9.26 2.23
N LEU A 35 -1.90 -8.59 2.59
CA LEU A 35 -0.79 -8.29 1.66
C LEU A 35 -0.34 -9.55 0.93
N ARG A 36 -0.14 -9.44 -0.39
CA ARG A 36 0.34 -10.55 -1.23
C ARG A 36 1.62 -10.19 -1.94
N ILE A 37 2.50 -11.18 -2.10
CA ILE A 37 3.77 -11.03 -2.79
C ILE A 37 3.77 -11.92 -4.03
N THR A 38 4.22 -11.35 -5.13
CA THR A 38 4.28 -12.00 -6.45
C THR A 38 5.54 -11.55 -7.20
N ASP A 39 5.78 -12.09 -8.39
CA ASP A 39 6.89 -11.68 -9.27
C ASP A 39 8.26 -11.65 -8.58
N LEU A 40 8.56 -12.69 -7.80
CA LEU A 40 9.86 -12.90 -7.18
C LEU A 40 10.93 -13.03 -8.25
N LYS A 41 11.95 -12.17 -8.17
CA LYS A 41 13.11 -12.17 -9.05
C LYS A 41 14.37 -12.02 -8.20
N SER A 42 15.46 -12.61 -8.66
CA SER A 42 16.78 -12.35 -8.12
C SER A 42 17.47 -11.25 -8.91
N GLY A 43 18.08 -10.30 -8.21
CA GLY A 43 19.05 -9.36 -8.75
C GLY A 43 20.48 -9.90 -8.83
N CYS A 44 20.74 -11.10 -8.29
CA CYS A 44 22.06 -11.73 -8.30
C CYS A 44 22.35 -12.44 -9.63
N THR A 45 23.62 -12.75 -9.89
CA THR A 45 24.02 -13.59 -11.02
C THR A 45 23.45 -15.00 -10.86
N SER A 46 23.13 -15.66 -11.97
CA SER A 46 22.53 -17.02 -12.00
C SER A 46 23.39 -18.10 -11.33
N LEU A 47 24.67 -17.80 -11.09
CA LEU A 47 25.64 -18.68 -10.44
C LEU A 47 25.54 -18.65 -8.91
N THR A 48 24.75 -17.76 -8.33
CA THR A 48 24.61 -17.66 -6.86
C THR A 48 23.74 -18.82 -6.36
N PRO A 49 24.28 -19.76 -5.57
CA PRO A 49 23.52 -20.92 -5.11
C PRO A 49 22.52 -20.53 -4.02
N GLY A 50 21.40 -21.26 -3.97
CA GLY A 50 20.39 -21.11 -2.92
C GLY A 50 19.38 -19.96 -3.14
N PRO A 51 18.55 -19.67 -2.14
CA PRO A 51 17.50 -18.65 -2.25
C PRO A 51 18.10 -17.25 -2.19
N ASN A 52 17.92 -16.50 -3.28
CA ASN A 52 18.56 -15.21 -3.51
C ASN A 52 17.58 -14.17 -4.12
N CYS A 53 16.27 -14.41 -4.04
CA CYS A 53 15.29 -13.44 -4.50
C CYS A 53 15.24 -12.25 -3.52
N ASP A 54 15.41 -11.06 -4.08
CA ASP A 54 15.42 -9.76 -3.39
C ASP A 54 14.45 -8.75 -4.02
N ARG A 55 13.94 -9.05 -5.21
CA ARG A 55 12.99 -8.21 -5.95
C ARG A 55 11.63 -8.88 -6.02
N PHE A 56 10.58 -8.14 -5.70
CA PHE A 56 9.22 -8.68 -5.71
C PHE A 56 8.17 -7.59 -5.92
N LYS A 57 6.96 -8.01 -6.29
CA LYS A 57 5.79 -7.14 -6.38
C LYS A 57 4.86 -7.37 -5.19
N LEU A 58 4.67 -6.32 -4.41
CA LEU A 58 3.74 -6.24 -3.30
C LEU A 58 2.37 -5.78 -3.79
N HIS A 59 1.33 -6.49 -3.37
CA HIS A 59 -0.07 -6.16 -3.62
C HIS A 59 -0.70 -5.72 -2.30
N ILE A 60 -1.07 -4.44 -2.25
CA ILE A 60 -1.64 -3.80 -1.08
C ILE A 60 -3.13 -3.54 -1.35
N PRO A 61 -4.06 -4.17 -0.61
CA PRO A 61 -5.47 -3.84 -0.72
C PRO A 61 -5.71 -2.44 -0.12
N TYR A 62 -6.43 -1.59 -0.85
CA TYR A 62 -6.71 -0.22 -0.44
C TYR A 62 -7.97 0.28 -1.13
N ALA A 63 -8.95 0.78 -0.37
CA ALA A 63 -10.22 1.34 -0.85
C ALA A 63 -10.98 0.44 -1.84
N GLY A 64 -10.87 -0.89 -1.66
CA GLY A 64 -11.48 -1.89 -2.54
C GLY A 64 -10.77 -2.12 -3.88
N GLU A 65 -9.58 -1.54 -4.05
CA GLU A 65 -8.65 -1.78 -5.15
C GLU A 65 -7.38 -2.45 -4.63
N THR A 66 -6.47 -2.82 -5.54
CA THR A 66 -5.16 -3.38 -5.18
C THR A 66 -4.04 -2.52 -5.76
N LEU A 67 -3.29 -1.86 -4.89
CA LEU A 67 -2.09 -1.12 -5.24
C LEU A 67 -0.95 -2.12 -5.50
N LYS A 68 -0.34 -2.02 -6.68
CA LYS A 68 0.79 -2.88 -7.06
C LYS A 68 2.08 -2.09 -6.94
N CYS A 69 2.95 -2.52 -6.04
CA CYS A 69 4.21 -1.87 -5.75
C CYS A 69 5.39 -2.81 -6.04
N ASN A 70 6.36 -2.37 -6.83
CA ASN A 70 7.59 -3.12 -7.04
C ASN A 70 8.59 -2.73 -5.96
N VAL A 71 9.08 -3.73 -5.23
CA VAL A 71 10.16 -3.61 -4.26
C VAL A 71 11.42 -4.16 -4.93
N TYR A 72 12.42 -3.31 -5.15
CA TYR A 72 13.67 -3.70 -5.82
C TYR A 72 14.81 -3.94 -4.83
N CYS A 73 14.77 -3.24 -3.71
CA CYS A 73 15.65 -3.38 -2.56
C CYS A 73 14.92 -2.72 -1.38
N ILE A 74 15.29 -3.06 -0.14
CA ILE A 74 14.76 -2.44 1.08
C ILE A 74 14.69 -0.90 0.99
N GLN A 75 15.62 -0.28 0.25
CA GLN A 75 15.75 1.17 0.11
C GLN A 75 15.00 1.77 -1.10
N GLN A 76 14.42 0.95 -1.99
CA GLN A 76 13.77 1.42 -3.22
C GLN A 76 12.45 0.70 -3.49
N VAL A 77 11.36 1.44 -3.30
CA VAL A 77 9.96 0.99 -3.46
C VAL A 77 9.28 1.87 -4.50
N ILE A 78 8.80 1.27 -5.61
CA ILE A 78 8.20 1.99 -6.75
C ILE A 78 6.75 1.55 -6.94
N PHE A 79 5.82 2.51 -6.83
CA PHE A 79 4.40 2.27 -7.05
C PHE A 79 4.06 2.26 -8.53
N ASN A 80 3.55 1.12 -9.01
CA ASN A 80 2.93 1.03 -10.33
C ASN A 80 1.43 1.28 -10.18
N THR A 81 1.07 2.47 -9.72
CA THR A 81 -0.32 2.92 -9.68
C THR A 81 -0.65 3.65 -10.98
N SER A 82 -1.94 3.68 -11.33
CA SER A 82 -2.46 4.51 -12.41
C SER A 82 -3.46 5.49 -11.79
N PRO A 83 -3.17 6.81 -11.70
CA PRO A 83 -1.95 7.49 -12.18
C PRO A 83 -0.68 7.15 -11.37
N PRO A 84 0.53 7.38 -11.93
CA PRO A 84 1.79 7.12 -11.24
C PRO A 84 1.87 7.92 -9.94
N PHE A 85 2.07 7.23 -8.82
CA PHE A 85 2.30 7.83 -7.52
C PHE A 85 3.79 7.74 -7.21
N HIS A 86 4.43 8.90 -7.07
CA HIS A 86 5.82 9.01 -6.66
C HIS A 86 5.81 9.68 -5.28
N PRO A 87 5.79 8.90 -4.18
CA PRO A 87 5.84 9.51 -2.86
C PRO A 87 7.16 10.29 -2.76
N PRO A 88 7.13 11.54 -2.27
CA PRO A 88 8.36 12.27 -2.04
C PRO A 88 9.21 11.47 -1.06
N LEU A 89 10.43 11.11 -1.45
CA LEU A 89 11.31 10.22 -0.67
C LEU A 89 11.54 10.75 0.76
N PHE A 90 11.48 12.07 0.95
CA PHE A 90 11.60 12.74 2.26
C PHE A 90 10.40 12.54 3.21
N LEU A 91 9.23 12.14 2.71
CA LEU A 91 8.02 11.91 3.53
C LEU A 91 7.85 10.45 3.96
N VAL A 92 8.45 9.51 3.23
CA VAL A 92 8.56 8.07 3.57
C VAL A 92 9.77 7.83 4.49
N SER A 93 10.39 8.92 4.97
CA SER A 93 11.75 8.89 5.48
C SER A 93 11.88 8.46 6.93
N HIS A 94 10.83 8.35 7.75
CA HIS A 94 11.10 8.07 9.17
C HIS A 94 11.52 6.61 9.37
N ASN A 95 10.72 5.61 8.99
CA ASN A 95 11.15 4.21 9.12
C ASN A 95 12.12 3.78 8.01
N LEU A 96 12.11 4.45 6.85
CA LEU A 96 13.07 4.14 5.78
C LEU A 96 14.45 4.74 6.04
N ALA A 97 14.56 5.97 6.58
CA ALA A 97 15.86 6.56 6.91
C ALA A 97 16.44 6.02 8.22
N SER A 98 15.58 5.63 9.18
CA SER A 98 16.00 4.91 10.40
C SER A 98 15.86 3.39 10.26
N TRP A 99 16.11 2.86 9.06
CA TRP A 99 15.94 1.44 8.79
C TRP A 99 16.72 0.57 9.78
N ASN A 100 16.00 -0.23 10.57
CA ASN A 100 16.58 -1.12 11.56
C ASN A 100 16.47 -2.59 11.09
N PRO A 101 17.56 -3.19 10.58
CA PRO A 101 17.54 -4.57 10.10
C PRO A 101 17.29 -5.60 11.20
N SER A 102 17.44 -5.22 12.48
CA SER A 102 17.13 -6.08 13.63
C SER A 102 15.64 -6.12 13.96
N ASN A 103 14.84 -5.19 13.41
CA ASN A 103 13.40 -5.15 13.63
C ASN A 103 12.65 -5.78 12.43
N PRO A 104 12.05 -6.98 12.58
CA PRO A 104 11.34 -7.65 11.49
C PRO A 104 10.12 -6.87 10.98
N GLU A 105 9.57 -5.93 11.76
CA GLU A 105 8.43 -5.11 11.37
C GLU A 105 8.82 -3.89 10.53
N CYS A 106 10.11 -3.59 10.35
CA CYS A 106 10.55 -2.38 9.64
C CYS A 106 9.95 -2.24 8.23
N LEU A 107 9.87 -3.34 7.48
CA LEU A 107 9.22 -3.32 6.16
C LEU A 107 7.72 -3.02 6.26
N LEU A 108 7.03 -3.60 7.25
CA LEU A 108 5.61 -3.35 7.45
C LEU A 108 5.36 -1.88 7.83
N LEU A 109 6.20 -1.30 8.68
CA LEU A 109 6.12 0.11 9.07
C LEU A 109 6.30 1.03 7.85
N VAL A 110 7.28 0.76 6.98
CA VAL A 110 7.45 1.47 5.71
C VAL A 110 6.21 1.33 4.82
N VAL A 111 5.62 0.13 4.73
CA VAL A 111 4.39 -0.08 3.95
C VAL A 111 3.22 0.71 4.52
N LYS A 112 3.07 0.79 5.86
CA LYS A 112 2.04 1.61 6.51
C LYS A 112 2.20 3.10 6.21
N GLU A 113 3.41 3.63 6.33
CA GLU A 113 3.71 5.02 5.94
C GLU A 113 3.35 5.29 4.49
N LEU A 114 3.73 4.38 3.59
CA LEU A 114 3.46 4.53 2.17
C LEU A 114 1.97 4.58 1.87
N VAL A 115 1.17 3.74 2.54
CA VAL A 115 -0.30 3.77 2.41
C VAL A 115 -0.87 5.07 2.95
N GLN A 116 -0.34 5.59 4.07
CA GLN A 116 -0.74 6.89 4.60
C GLN A 116 -0.42 8.03 3.62
N GLN A 117 0.75 8.04 3.00
CA GLN A 117 1.10 9.02 1.97
C GLN A 117 0.21 8.89 0.73
N TYR A 118 -0.12 7.66 0.33
CA TYR A 118 -1.05 7.42 -0.77
C TYR A 118 -2.46 7.95 -0.45
N HIS A 119 -2.92 7.80 0.80
CA HIS A 119 -4.19 8.38 1.24
C HIS A 119 -4.17 9.90 1.13
N GLN A 120 -3.11 10.58 1.59
CA GLN A 120 -2.96 12.03 1.44
C GLN A 120 -2.98 12.48 -0.03
N PHE A 121 -2.33 11.71 -0.91
CA PHE A 121 -2.40 11.93 -2.35
C PHE A 121 -3.84 11.81 -2.87
N GLN A 122 -4.60 10.79 -2.47
CA GLN A 122 -6.00 10.64 -2.85
C GLN A 122 -6.86 11.80 -2.34
N CYS A 123 -6.62 12.27 -1.11
CA CYS A 123 -7.26 13.47 -0.57
C CYS A 123 -6.93 14.72 -1.38
N SER A 124 -5.69 14.90 -1.84
CA SER A 124 -5.35 16.05 -2.71
C SER A 124 -6.09 16.02 -4.05
N ARG A 125 -6.32 14.82 -4.61
CA ARG A 125 -7.11 14.66 -5.84
C ARG A 125 -8.60 14.87 -5.62
N LEU A 126 -9.11 14.47 -4.45
CA LEU A 126 -10.47 14.75 -4.04
C LEU A 126 -10.79 16.24 -4.05
N ARG A 127 -9.82 17.09 -3.65
CA ARG A 127 -9.96 18.56 -3.64
C ARG A 127 -10.22 19.17 -5.02
N GLU A 128 -9.93 18.45 -6.10
CA GLU A 128 -10.31 18.89 -7.46
C GLU A 128 -11.84 18.90 -7.66
N SER A 129 -12.62 18.23 -6.80
CA SER A 129 -14.08 18.26 -6.81
C SER A 129 -14.61 18.84 -5.50
N SER A 130 -15.08 20.08 -5.56
CA SER A 130 -15.68 20.79 -4.42
C SER A 130 -16.83 20.01 -3.77
N ARG A 131 -17.67 19.35 -4.57
CA ARG A 131 -18.77 18.52 -4.09
C ARG A 131 -18.27 17.33 -3.26
N LEU A 132 -17.32 16.57 -3.79
CA LEU A 132 -16.82 15.38 -3.12
C LEU A 132 -16.01 15.75 -1.87
N MET A 133 -15.29 16.89 -1.92
CA MET A 133 -14.60 17.44 -0.77
C MET A 133 -15.56 17.85 0.34
N PHE A 134 -16.73 18.43 0.01
CA PHE A 134 -17.77 18.74 0.99
C PHE A 134 -18.28 17.48 1.69
N GLU A 135 -18.65 16.44 0.91
CA GLU A 135 -19.12 15.17 1.47
C GLU A 135 -18.05 14.50 2.36
N TYR A 136 -16.78 14.57 1.97
CA TYR A 136 -15.68 14.07 2.78
C TYR A 136 -15.47 14.85 4.07
N GLN A 137 -15.55 16.19 4.03
CA GLN A 137 -15.40 17.01 5.23
C GLN A 137 -16.51 16.71 6.26
N THR A 138 -17.75 16.53 5.79
CA THR A 138 -18.86 16.11 6.65
C THR A 138 -18.60 14.72 7.26
N LEU A 139 -18.04 13.78 6.50
CA LEU A 139 -17.69 12.46 7.05
C LEU A 139 -16.54 12.51 8.05
N LEU A 140 -15.59 13.44 7.91
CA LEU A 140 -14.51 13.61 8.88
C LEU A 140 -14.99 14.17 10.23
N GLU A 141 -16.09 14.90 10.26
CA GLU A 141 -16.69 15.43 11.50
C GLU A 141 -17.31 14.32 12.37
N GLU A 142 -17.60 13.17 11.77
CA GLU A 142 -18.11 11.99 12.45
C GLU A 142 -16.96 11.18 13.09
N PRO A 143 -16.92 11.02 14.43
CA PRO A 143 -15.83 10.35 15.14
C PRO A 143 -15.58 8.91 14.68
N GLN A 144 -16.60 8.23 14.14
CA GLN A 144 -16.49 6.86 13.65
C GLN A 144 -15.71 6.70 12.34
N TYR A 145 -15.55 7.76 11.54
CA TYR A 145 -14.93 7.67 10.21
C TYR A 145 -13.51 8.21 10.15
N GLY A 146 -13.13 9.18 10.99
CA GLY A 146 -11.84 9.89 10.98
C GLY A 146 -10.62 9.12 10.45
N GLU A 147 -9.88 8.43 11.34
CA GLU A 147 -8.69 7.64 10.96
C GLU A 147 -9.04 6.28 10.32
N ASN A 148 -10.33 5.90 10.33
CA ASN A 148 -10.83 4.62 9.86
C ASN A 148 -11.54 4.73 8.50
N MET A 149 -11.07 5.63 7.64
CA MET A 149 -11.60 5.84 6.29
C MET A 149 -10.51 5.81 5.21
N GLU A 150 -10.78 5.08 4.12
CA GLU A 150 -9.94 5.06 2.93
C GLU A 150 -10.69 5.64 1.73
N ILE A 151 -9.94 6.33 0.86
CA ILE A 151 -10.53 7.09 -0.25
C ILE A 151 -9.76 6.77 -1.52
N TYR A 152 -10.50 6.52 -2.60
CA TYR A 152 -9.91 6.43 -3.93
C TYR A 152 -10.67 7.32 -4.93
N ALA A 153 -9.94 8.25 -5.56
CA ALA A 153 -10.43 9.11 -6.61
C ALA A 153 -9.96 8.62 -7.99
N GLY A 154 -10.91 8.26 -8.88
CA GLY A 154 -10.62 7.73 -10.21
C GLY A 154 -10.00 8.75 -11.20
N LYS A 155 -9.51 8.27 -12.37
CA LYS A 155 -8.79 9.06 -13.40
C LYS A 155 -9.61 10.16 -14.12
N LYS A 156 -10.93 10.11 -14.06
CA LYS A 156 -11.86 11.15 -14.51
C LYS A 156 -12.73 11.43 -13.31
N ASN A 157 -12.80 12.68 -12.85
CA ASN A 157 -13.36 13.14 -11.56
C ASN A 157 -14.88 12.86 -11.33
N ASN A 158 -15.35 11.67 -11.71
CA ASN A 158 -16.76 11.30 -11.77
C ASN A 158 -17.13 10.32 -10.64
N TRP A 159 -16.19 9.77 -9.88
CA TRP A 159 -16.54 8.93 -8.73
C TRP A 159 -15.42 8.83 -7.70
N VAL A 160 -15.85 8.69 -6.45
CA VAL A 160 -15.03 8.41 -5.28
C VAL A 160 -15.59 7.16 -4.60
N ARG A 161 -14.69 6.26 -4.18
CA ARG A 161 -15.03 5.15 -3.30
C ARG A 161 -14.52 5.45 -1.91
N ILE A 162 -15.41 5.29 -0.94
CA ILE A 162 -15.12 5.39 0.48
C ILE A 162 -15.24 4.00 1.09
N PHE A 163 -14.21 3.57 1.79
CA PHE A 163 -14.20 2.31 2.52
C PHE A 163 -14.23 2.58 4.02
N GLU A 164 -15.14 1.90 4.73
CA GLU A 164 -15.40 2.09 6.16
C GLU A 164 -15.41 0.70 6.83
N ASN A 165 -14.65 0.53 7.91
CA ASN A 165 -14.72 -0.66 8.79
C ASN A 165 -14.74 -2.03 8.06
N GLY A 166 -13.95 -2.18 6.98
CA GLY A 166 -13.87 -3.42 6.20
C GLY A 166 -15.13 -3.80 5.42
N LYS A 167 -16.13 -2.90 5.33
CA LYS A 167 -17.31 -3.05 4.50
C LYS A 167 -17.25 -2.04 3.35
N LYS A 168 -17.74 -2.42 2.17
CA LYS A 168 -17.90 -1.49 1.03
C LYS A 168 -18.85 -0.35 1.45
N GLY A 169 -18.28 0.78 1.86
CA GLY A 169 -18.96 2.04 2.11
C GLY A 169 -19.34 2.73 0.80
N ARG A 170 -20.23 3.72 0.88
CA ARG A 170 -20.96 4.34 -0.24
C ARG A 170 -20.09 4.64 -1.48
N PHE A 171 -20.64 4.32 -2.65
CA PHE A 171 -20.19 4.88 -3.92
C PHE A 171 -20.71 6.31 -4.05
N ILE A 172 -19.83 7.30 -4.01
CA ILE A 172 -20.21 8.67 -4.34
C ILE A 172 -19.84 8.90 -5.80
N CYS A 173 -20.83 8.74 -6.68
CA CYS A 173 -20.68 8.97 -8.12
C CYS A 173 -21.18 10.38 -8.46
N ASN A 174 -20.30 11.22 -8.99
CA ASN A 174 -20.71 12.35 -9.80
C ASN A 174 -21.27 11.80 -11.12
N LYS A 175 -22.59 11.66 -11.21
CA LYS A 175 -23.27 11.70 -12.51
C LYS A 175 -23.06 13.12 -13.06
N ILE A 176 -21.99 13.29 -13.83
CA ILE A 176 -21.90 14.41 -14.77
C ILE A 176 -22.99 14.14 -15.81
N LYS A 177 -24.03 14.97 -15.82
CA LYS A 177 -24.95 15.10 -16.95
C LYS A 177 -24.24 15.83 -18.07
#